data_AF-A0A4R6XAZ2-F1
#
_entry.id   AF-A0A4R6XAZ2-F1
#
_cell.length_a   1.000
_cell.length_b   1.000
_cell.length_c   1.000
_cell.angle_alpha   90.00
_cell.angle_beta   90.00
_cell.angle_gamma   90.00
#
_symmetry.space_group_name_H-M   'P 1'
#
loop_
_entity.id
_entity.type
_entity.pdbx_description
1 polymer ?
#
loop_
_entity_poly.entity_id
_entity_poly.type
_entity_poly.pdbx_seq_one_letter_code
_entity_poly.pdbx_strand_id
1 'polypeptide(L)'
;MNPTYNIKHIKVDFTDHIITSNGVELSIDLKAVMVLQMLIEHEGTTVHSNDFMDQVWHDKPSSPEVIPAAIARLRKMFKQAGISEDLIVTVHKVGYRFEAPIDANNTTNITPPDNKSTHKTLVWLLLIALLGSLAFIYQQNRQETGKSISSANQTSKIIEESKSNVTQIYILRHTEKADETSENPVLSPAGIARAKYWKKVLQHTSFDQVFTTEFKRNIQTANLIASNSSVKPEMYYPMSFDVVNFMNQIKGQTVLIIGHSNTIPDMVNRLINETKYPPMSHQNYNILYTITINENGETSSSMLHIEMPETT
;
A
#
# COMPACT_ATOMS: atom_id res chain seq x y z
N MET A 1 -23.01 -8.99 -0.19
CA MET A 1 -22.69 -10.21 0.58
C MET A 1 -23.12 -9.99 2.02
N ASN A 2 -23.46 -11.04 2.78
CA ASN A 2 -23.62 -10.89 4.24
C ASN A 2 -22.27 -10.43 4.82
N PRO A 3 -22.25 -9.47 5.77
CA PRO A 3 -21.00 -8.94 6.32
C PRO A 3 -20.18 -10.00 7.06
N THR A 4 -20.83 -11.12 7.40
CA THR A 4 -20.21 -12.22 8.14
C THR A 4 -20.54 -13.57 7.52
N TYR A 5 -19.57 -14.49 7.52
CA TYR A 5 -19.72 -15.87 7.07
C TYR A 5 -19.26 -16.84 8.16
N ASN A 6 -19.99 -17.94 8.36
CA ASN A 6 -19.70 -18.91 9.42
C ASN A 6 -19.22 -20.24 8.81
N ILE A 7 -18.10 -20.75 9.32
CA ILE A 7 -17.51 -22.05 9.00
C ILE A 7 -17.44 -22.84 10.30
N LYS A 8 -18.42 -23.68 10.57
CA LYS A 8 -18.57 -24.33 11.89
C LYS A 8 -18.53 -23.30 13.02
N HIS A 9 -17.51 -23.33 13.88
CA HIS A 9 -17.29 -22.40 14.99
C HIS A 9 -16.37 -21.22 14.66
N ILE A 10 -15.97 -21.09 13.39
CA ILE A 10 -15.22 -19.94 12.88
C ILE A 10 -16.21 -18.94 12.28
N LYS A 11 -16.07 -17.67 12.63
CA LYS A 11 -16.81 -16.56 12.05
C LYS A 11 -15.83 -15.60 11.37
N VAL A 12 -16.07 -15.32 10.10
CA VAL A 12 -15.34 -14.34 9.30
C VAL A 12 -16.20 -13.08 9.21
N ASP A 13 -15.63 -11.93 9.53
CA ASP A 13 -16.22 -10.61 9.30
C ASP A 13 -15.47 -9.91 8.16
N PHE A 14 -16.15 -9.69 7.04
CA PHE A 14 -15.58 -9.08 5.84
C PHE A 14 -15.56 -7.55 5.91
N THR A 15 -16.28 -6.94 6.85
CA THR A 15 -16.28 -5.49 7.03
C THR A 15 -14.98 -5.08 7.72
N ASP A 16 -14.68 -5.73 8.83
CA ASP A 16 -13.51 -5.45 9.64
C ASP A 16 -12.30 -6.32 9.26
N HIS A 17 -12.49 -7.28 8.35
CA HIS A 17 -11.48 -8.26 7.91
C HIS A 17 -10.93 -9.11 9.06
N ILE A 18 -11.79 -9.46 10.01
CA ILE A 18 -11.45 -10.21 11.23
C ILE A 18 -11.97 -11.64 11.12
N ILE A 19 -11.16 -12.61 11.56
CA ILE A 19 -11.58 -14.00 11.72
C ILE A 19 -11.58 -14.34 13.21
N THR A 20 -12.68 -14.90 13.71
CA THR A 20 -12.81 -15.38 15.09
C THR A 20 -13.12 -16.87 15.12
N SER A 21 -12.60 -17.59 16.12
CA SER A 21 -12.91 -19.00 16.40
C SER A 21 -13.36 -19.11 17.85
N ASN A 22 -14.57 -19.61 18.08
CA ASN A 22 -15.19 -19.63 19.43
C ASN A 22 -15.15 -18.25 20.13
N GLY A 23 -15.25 -17.16 19.37
CA GLY A 23 -15.18 -15.79 19.89
C GLY A 23 -13.77 -15.24 20.15
N VAL A 24 -12.71 -16.02 19.88
CA VAL A 24 -11.31 -15.57 19.97
C VAL A 24 -10.81 -15.19 18.58
N GLU A 25 -10.22 -14.00 18.44
CA GLU A 25 -9.65 -13.53 17.18
C GLU A 25 -8.42 -14.33 16.75
N LEU A 26 -8.36 -14.68 15.47
CA LEU A 26 -7.25 -15.38 14.84
C LEU A 26 -6.40 -14.38 14.06
N SER A 27 -5.16 -14.17 14.52
CA SER A 27 -4.19 -13.31 13.84
C SER A 27 -3.84 -13.85 12.45
N ILE A 28 -4.34 -13.20 11.40
CA ILE A 28 -4.06 -13.51 9.99
C ILE A 28 -3.87 -12.22 9.20
N ASP A 29 -3.06 -12.26 8.13
CA ASP A 29 -2.83 -11.08 7.30
C ASP A 29 -4.01 -10.77 6.38
N LEU A 30 -4.22 -9.48 6.08
CA LEU A 30 -5.34 -8.99 5.28
C LEU A 30 -5.42 -9.65 3.89
N LYS A 31 -4.29 -9.90 3.21
CA LYS A 31 -4.31 -10.52 1.88
C LYS A 31 -4.79 -11.98 1.97
N ALA A 32 -4.44 -12.71 3.02
CA ALA A 32 -5.02 -14.03 3.28
C ALA A 32 -6.54 -13.95 3.60
N VAL A 33 -7.01 -12.92 4.30
CA VAL A 33 -8.47 -12.69 4.50
C VAL A 33 -9.17 -12.40 3.17
N MET A 34 -8.59 -11.56 2.32
CA MET A 34 -9.13 -11.26 0.98
C MET A 34 -9.15 -12.49 0.07
N VAL A 35 -8.10 -13.32 0.10
CA VAL A 35 -8.09 -14.63 -0.59
C VAL A 35 -9.23 -15.51 -0.10
N LEU A 36 -9.44 -15.58 1.22
CA LEU A 36 -10.53 -16.36 1.80
C LEU A 36 -11.89 -15.81 1.40
N GLN A 37 -12.08 -14.49 1.40
CA GLN A 37 -13.30 -13.85 0.93
C GLN A 37 -13.60 -14.22 -0.53
N MET A 38 -12.63 -14.06 -1.42
CA MET A 38 -12.79 -14.40 -2.83
C MET A 38 -13.10 -15.88 -3.05
N LEU A 39 -12.50 -16.76 -2.26
CA LEU A 39 -12.76 -18.19 -2.24
C LEU A 39 -14.19 -18.52 -1.78
N ILE A 40 -14.70 -17.85 -0.74
CA ILE A 40 -16.05 -18.03 -0.21
C ILE A 40 -17.10 -17.46 -1.17
N GLU A 41 -16.83 -16.31 -1.80
CA GLU A 41 -17.71 -15.71 -2.83
C GLU A 41 -17.95 -16.63 -4.02
N HIS A 42 -16.99 -17.53 -4.28
CA HIS A 42 -17.01 -18.52 -5.37
C HIS A 42 -17.13 -19.96 -4.84
N GLU A 43 -17.74 -20.16 -3.67
CA GLU A 43 -17.90 -21.47 -3.02
C GLU A 43 -18.37 -22.57 -4.00
N GLY A 44 -17.72 -23.73 -3.94
CA GLY A 44 -18.02 -24.87 -4.83
C GLY A 44 -17.49 -24.73 -6.25
N THR A 45 -16.98 -23.56 -6.64
CA THR A 45 -16.34 -23.32 -7.94
C THR A 45 -14.84 -23.01 -7.79
N THR A 46 -14.08 -23.20 -8.87
CA THR A 46 -12.62 -22.98 -8.83
C THR A 46 -12.31 -21.53 -9.17
N VAL A 47 -11.61 -20.84 -8.29
CA VAL A 47 -11.06 -19.50 -8.55
C VAL A 47 -9.68 -19.67 -9.18
N HIS A 48 -9.45 -19.01 -10.32
CA HIS A 48 -8.17 -19.14 -11.04
C HIS A 48 -7.06 -18.32 -10.36
N SER A 49 -5.82 -18.79 -10.46
CA SER A 49 -4.66 -18.06 -9.89
C SER A 49 -4.55 -16.63 -10.42
N ASN A 50 -4.88 -16.39 -11.68
CA ASN A 50 -4.86 -15.04 -12.25
C ASN A 50 -5.93 -14.14 -11.63
N ASP A 51 -7.12 -14.67 -11.33
CA ASP A 51 -8.19 -13.88 -10.72
C ASP A 51 -7.78 -13.42 -9.31
N PHE A 52 -7.07 -14.27 -8.56
CA PHE A 52 -6.48 -13.85 -7.28
C PHE A 52 -5.47 -12.72 -7.49
N MET A 53 -4.58 -12.84 -8.47
CA MET A 53 -3.63 -11.77 -8.80
C MET A 53 -4.35 -10.47 -9.17
N ASP A 54 -5.41 -10.56 -9.97
CA ASP A 54 -6.16 -9.45 -10.54
C ASP A 54 -7.20 -8.82 -9.58
N GLN A 55 -7.46 -9.44 -8.43
CA GLN A 55 -8.40 -8.89 -7.44
C GLN A 55 -7.79 -8.68 -6.05
N VAL A 56 -6.86 -9.54 -5.63
CA VAL A 56 -6.22 -9.42 -4.32
C VAL A 56 -4.87 -8.72 -4.43
N TRP A 57 -4.20 -8.80 -5.57
CA TRP A 57 -2.89 -8.19 -5.80
C TRP A 57 -2.86 -7.24 -7.02
N HIS A 58 -4.01 -6.79 -7.52
CA HIS A 58 -4.15 -5.99 -8.76
C HIS A 58 -3.50 -4.61 -8.65
N ASP A 59 -3.33 -4.18 -7.42
CA ASP A 59 -2.74 -2.92 -7.00
C ASP A 59 -1.20 -2.95 -7.12
N LYS A 60 -0.57 -4.11 -7.38
CA LYS A 60 0.91 -4.27 -7.42
C LYS A 60 1.45 -5.42 -8.29
N PRO A 61 2.68 -5.30 -8.85
CA PRO A 61 3.39 -6.47 -9.37
C PRO A 61 3.73 -7.43 -8.23
N SER A 62 3.06 -8.58 -8.17
CA SER A 62 3.31 -9.63 -7.19
C SER A 62 3.74 -10.91 -7.91
N SER A 63 4.57 -11.74 -7.28
CA SER A 63 4.92 -13.05 -7.84
C SER A 63 3.77 -14.02 -7.60
N PRO A 64 3.51 -14.99 -8.50
CA PRO A 64 2.48 -16.00 -8.28
C PRO A 64 2.60 -16.78 -6.96
N GLU A 65 3.79 -16.81 -6.36
CA GLU A 65 4.10 -17.45 -5.07
C GLU A 65 3.37 -16.84 -3.86
N VAL A 66 2.83 -15.63 -3.99
CA VAL A 66 2.03 -15.01 -2.92
C VAL A 66 0.73 -15.78 -2.67
N ILE A 67 0.17 -16.41 -3.70
CA ILE A 67 -1.09 -17.16 -3.59
C ILE A 67 -0.87 -18.45 -2.79
N PRO A 68 0.07 -19.35 -3.15
CA PRO A 68 0.38 -20.53 -2.33
C PRO A 68 0.73 -20.18 -0.88
N ALA A 69 1.44 -19.08 -0.65
CA ALA A 69 1.78 -18.63 0.70
C ALA A 69 0.54 -18.23 1.52
N ALA A 70 -0.39 -17.48 0.92
CA ALA A 70 -1.66 -17.11 1.54
C ALA A 70 -2.51 -18.36 1.85
N ILE A 71 -2.61 -19.29 0.89
CA ILE A 71 -3.34 -20.56 1.05
C ILE A 71 -2.73 -21.41 2.18
N ALA A 72 -1.40 -21.46 2.28
CA ALA A 72 -0.71 -22.19 3.35
C ALA A 72 -1.03 -21.61 4.75
N ARG A 73 -1.10 -20.28 4.87
CA ARG A 73 -1.48 -19.61 6.12
C ARG A 73 -2.94 -19.90 6.48
N LEU A 74 -3.85 -19.82 5.52
CA LEU A 74 -5.26 -20.16 5.71
C LEU A 74 -5.45 -21.60 6.19
N ARG A 75 -4.82 -22.58 5.52
CA ARG A 75 -4.86 -23.98 5.94
C ARG A 75 -4.30 -24.19 7.35
N LYS A 76 -3.17 -23.54 7.67
CA LYS A 76 -2.59 -23.60 9.02
C LYS A 76 -3.55 -23.03 10.06
N MET A 77 -4.18 -21.89 9.77
CA MET A 77 -5.15 -21.23 10.63
C MET A 77 -6.39 -22.12 10.87
N PHE A 78 -6.97 -22.72 9.83
CA PHE A 78 -8.09 -23.66 9.98
C PHE A 78 -7.73 -24.86 10.85
N LYS A 79 -6.54 -25.42 10.66
CA LYS A 79 -6.03 -26.53 11.48
C LYS A 79 -5.84 -26.14 12.94
N GLN A 80 -5.28 -24.95 13.20
CA GLN A 80 -5.12 -24.41 14.56
C GLN A 80 -6.46 -24.12 15.23
N ALA A 81 -7.46 -23.73 14.45
CA ALA A 81 -8.83 -23.56 14.91
C ALA A 81 -9.55 -24.90 15.12
N GLY A 82 -8.95 -26.06 14.84
CA GLY A 82 -9.56 -27.37 15.08
C GLY A 82 -10.41 -27.89 13.92
N ILE A 83 -10.31 -27.30 12.72
CA ILE A 83 -10.91 -27.85 11.51
C ILE A 83 -9.96 -28.91 10.94
N SER A 84 -10.44 -30.16 10.87
CA SER A 84 -9.67 -31.28 10.34
C SER A 84 -9.87 -31.52 8.84
N GLU A 85 -10.95 -31.00 8.24
CA GLU A 85 -11.16 -31.08 6.79
C GLU A 85 -10.27 -30.07 6.05
N ASP A 86 -9.83 -30.44 4.85
CA ASP A 86 -9.17 -29.49 3.94
C ASP A 86 -10.25 -28.68 3.21
N LEU A 87 -10.59 -27.53 3.77
CA LEU A 87 -11.62 -26.64 3.21
C LEU A 87 -11.18 -25.94 1.92
N ILE A 88 -9.88 -25.94 1.61
CA ILE A 88 -9.35 -25.31 0.41
C ILE A 88 -8.67 -26.38 -0.44
N VAL A 89 -9.30 -26.75 -1.55
CA VAL A 89 -8.79 -27.77 -2.47
C VAL A 89 -7.90 -27.12 -3.53
N THR A 90 -6.70 -27.67 -3.71
CA THR A 90 -5.81 -27.26 -4.82
C THR A 90 -6.30 -27.90 -6.12
N VAL A 91 -6.61 -27.08 -7.13
CA VAL A 91 -6.90 -27.55 -8.49
C VAL A 91 -5.67 -27.33 -9.36
N HIS A 92 -4.96 -28.42 -9.63
CA HIS A 92 -3.63 -28.40 -10.24
C HIS A 92 -3.58 -27.60 -11.55
N LYS A 93 -2.64 -26.64 -11.65
CA LYS A 93 -2.45 -25.68 -12.76
C LYS A 93 -3.63 -24.72 -13.03
N VAL A 94 -4.66 -24.73 -12.19
CA VAL A 94 -5.86 -23.89 -12.37
C VAL A 94 -5.95 -22.85 -11.25
N GLY A 95 -5.95 -23.30 -10.00
CA GLY A 95 -6.11 -22.41 -8.85
C GLY A 95 -6.63 -23.17 -7.63
N TYR A 96 -7.59 -22.57 -6.92
CA TYR A 96 -8.07 -23.07 -5.63
C TYR A 96 -9.59 -23.02 -5.56
N ARG A 97 -10.18 -24.01 -4.87
CA ARG A 97 -11.62 -24.08 -4.63
C ARG A 97 -11.87 -24.16 -3.14
N PHE A 98 -12.87 -23.42 -2.68
CA PHE A 98 -13.39 -23.56 -1.31
C PHE A 98 -14.51 -24.59 -1.28
N GLU A 99 -14.39 -25.56 -0.39
CA GLU A 99 -15.42 -26.57 -0.12
C GLU A 99 -15.93 -26.31 1.29
N ALA A 100 -17.15 -25.75 1.38
CA ALA A 100 -17.77 -25.51 2.67
C ALA A 100 -18.00 -26.85 3.39
N PRO A 101 -17.85 -26.87 4.73
CA PRO A 101 -18.20 -28.05 5.51
C PRO A 101 -19.66 -28.41 5.27
N ILE A 102 -19.93 -29.66 4.91
CA ILE A 102 -21.30 -30.15 4.77
C ILE A 102 -21.89 -30.26 6.18
N ASP A 103 -22.65 -29.25 6.59
CA ASP A 103 -23.51 -29.36 7.75
C ASP A 103 -24.67 -30.30 7.40
N ALA A 104 -24.83 -31.39 8.16
CA ALA A 104 -25.90 -32.37 7.99
C ALA A 104 -27.34 -31.79 8.11
N ASN A 105 -27.47 -30.48 8.39
CA ASN A 105 -28.74 -29.78 8.59
C ASN A 105 -29.01 -28.64 7.59
N ASN A 106 -28.21 -28.45 6.53
CA ASN A 106 -28.53 -27.47 5.50
C ASN A 106 -28.31 -28.02 4.09
N THR A 107 -29.32 -28.76 3.59
CA THR A 107 -29.45 -29.12 2.18
C THR A 107 -29.96 -27.90 1.41
N THR A 108 -29.08 -26.98 1.02
CA THR A 108 -29.42 -26.02 -0.04
C THR A 108 -29.28 -26.70 -1.38
N ASN A 109 -30.42 -27.00 -1.99
CA ASN A 109 -30.60 -27.59 -3.31
C ASN A 109 -29.69 -26.90 -4.36
N ILE A 110 -28.65 -27.59 -4.80
CA ILE A 110 -27.86 -27.19 -5.97
C ILE A 110 -28.67 -27.61 -7.20
N THR A 111 -29.28 -26.62 -7.87
CA THR A 111 -29.66 -26.79 -9.28
C THR A 111 -28.51 -26.25 -10.12
N PRO A 112 -28.00 -26.97 -11.14
CA PRO A 112 -26.89 -26.50 -11.95
C PRO A 112 -27.33 -25.29 -12.81
N PRO A 113 -26.50 -24.25 -13.01
CA PRO A 113 -26.79 -23.27 -14.04
C PRO A 113 -26.63 -23.93 -15.42
N ASP A 114 -27.76 -23.99 -16.11
CA ASP A 114 -27.95 -24.45 -17.46
C ASP A 114 -27.12 -23.61 -18.46
N ASN A 115 -26.30 -24.32 -19.24
CA ASN A 115 -25.65 -23.78 -20.43
C ASN A 115 -26.68 -23.75 -21.56
N LYS A 116 -27.17 -22.55 -21.88
CA LYS A 116 -27.41 -22.04 -23.25
C LYS A 116 -28.09 -20.67 -23.20
N SER A 117 -27.44 -19.64 -23.77
CA SER A 117 -28.16 -18.61 -24.54
C SER A 117 -27.21 -17.78 -25.37
N THR A 118 -27.10 -18.17 -26.64
CA THR A 118 -26.76 -17.31 -27.77
C THR A 118 -27.77 -16.18 -27.94
N HIS A 119 -27.28 -14.94 -28.12
CA HIS A 119 -27.78 -13.87 -29.02
C HIS A 119 -27.15 -12.53 -28.59
N LYS A 120 -26.80 -11.56 -29.43
CA LYS A 120 -26.62 -11.39 -30.87
C LYS A 120 -25.90 -10.03 -30.99
N THR A 121 -24.80 -9.97 -31.74
CA THR A 121 -24.42 -8.85 -32.63
C THR A 121 -25.48 -7.74 -32.76
N LEU A 122 -25.30 -6.55 -32.17
CA LEU A 122 -25.88 -5.24 -32.62
C LEU A 122 -25.70 -4.05 -31.63
N VAL A 123 -24.48 -3.76 -31.12
CA VAL A 123 -24.23 -2.49 -30.38
C VAL A 123 -23.05 -1.67 -30.94
N TRP A 124 -22.37 -2.17 -31.97
CA TRP A 124 -21.19 -1.50 -32.56
C TRP A 124 -21.46 -0.37 -33.58
N LEU A 125 -22.71 0.09 -33.76
CA LEU A 125 -23.03 1.10 -34.78
C LEU A 125 -23.73 2.38 -34.29
N LEU A 126 -23.84 2.60 -32.97
CA LEU A 126 -24.39 3.86 -32.41
C LEU A 126 -23.39 4.71 -31.62
N LEU A 127 -22.13 4.26 -31.47
CA LEU A 127 -21.08 5.02 -30.76
C LEU A 127 -20.15 5.85 -31.67
N ILE A 128 -20.21 5.71 -32.99
CA ILE A 128 -19.32 6.44 -33.93
C ILE A 128 -19.91 7.79 -34.40
N ALA A 129 -21.21 8.04 -34.22
CA ALA A 129 -21.83 9.30 -34.64
C ALA A 129 -21.82 10.42 -33.56
N LEU A 130 -21.47 10.12 -32.30
CA LEU A 130 -21.46 11.11 -31.21
C LEU A 130 -20.07 11.71 -30.92
N LEU A 131 -18.98 11.10 -31.42
CA LEU A 131 -17.61 11.58 -31.22
C LEU A 131 -17.15 12.62 -32.27
N GLY A 132 -17.85 12.73 -33.40
CA GLY A 132 -17.51 13.67 -34.47
C GLY A 132 -17.94 15.12 -34.22
N SER A 133 -19.04 15.35 -33.49
CA SER A 133 -19.57 16.70 -33.25
C SER A 133 -18.88 17.43 -32.09
N LEU A 134 -18.33 16.70 -31.12
CA LEU A 134 -17.57 17.28 -30.00
C LEU A 134 -16.15 17.73 -30.41
N ALA A 135 -15.54 17.09 -31.41
CA ALA A 135 -14.23 17.49 -31.93
C ALA A 135 -14.28 18.80 -32.76
N PHE A 136 -15.40 19.06 -33.45
CA PHE A 136 -15.55 20.28 -34.27
C PHE A 136 -15.76 21.54 -33.42
N ILE A 137 -16.53 21.44 -32.32
CA ILE A 137 -16.71 22.54 -31.36
C ILE A 137 -15.41 22.85 -30.62
N TYR A 138 -14.62 21.83 -30.29
CA TYR A 138 -13.31 22.01 -29.66
C TYR A 138 -12.29 22.71 -30.58
N GLN A 139 -12.36 22.48 -31.89
CA GLN A 139 -11.42 23.06 -32.85
C GLN A 139 -11.70 24.54 -33.17
N GLN A 140 -12.96 24.98 -33.12
CA GLN A 140 -13.33 26.38 -33.40
C GLN A 140 -12.96 27.34 -32.25
N ASN A 141 -12.99 26.86 -31.00
CA ASN A 141 -12.69 27.68 -29.81
C ASN A 141 -11.18 27.98 -29.60
N ARG A 142 -10.29 27.39 -30.41
CA ARG A 142 -8.82 27.55 -30.27
C ARG A 142 -8.23 28.71 -31.08
N GLN A 143 -9.02 29.38 -31.92
CA GLN A 143 -8.53 30.44 -32.83
C GLN A 143 -8.75 31.87 -32.32
N GLU A 144 -9.53 32.11 -31.26
CA GLU A 144 -9.85 33.48 -30.81
C GLU A 144 -8.97 34.01 -29.65
N THR A 145 -8.20 33.16 -28.96
CA THR A 145 -7.34 33.59 -27.82
C THR A 145 -5.86 33.81 -28.17
N GLY A 146 -5.49 33.72 -29.46
CA GLY A 146 -4.10 33.74 -29.93
C GLY A 146 -3.51 35.11 -30.32
N LYS A 147 -4.13 36.24 -29.96
CA LYS A 147 -3.62 37.56 -30.41
C LYS A 147 -3.86 38.70 -29.43
N SER A 148 -3.36 38.57 -28.21
CA SER A 148 -3.03 39.71 -27.34
C SER A 148 -2.22 39.21 -26.14
N ILE A 149 -1.30 40.03 -25.63
CA ILE A 149 -0.46 39.82 -24.43
C ILE A 149 0.88 39.09 -24.69
N SER A 150 1.80 39.80 -25.36
CA SER A 150 3.20 39.35 -25.62
C SER A 150 4.27 40.05 -24.76
N SER A 151 3.94 40.84 -23.72
CA SER A 151 4.97 41.67 -23.07
C SER A 151 5.00 41.68 -21.54
N ALA A 152 4.14 40.91 -20.86
CA ALA A 152 4.17 40.80 -19.38
C ALA A 152 4.77 39.48 -18.85
N ASN A 153 4.97 38.48 -19.72
CA ASN A 153 5.36 37.11 -19.32
C ASN A 153 6.86 36.86 -19.17
N GLN A 154 7.73 37.84 -19.47
CA GLN A 154 9.17 37.64 -19.33
C GLN A 154 9.65 37.80 -17.88
N THR A 155 9.01 38.64 -17.08
CA THR A 155 9.43 38.89 -15.69
C THR A 155 8.91 37.80 -14.73
N SER A 156 7.76 37.20 -15.02
CA SER A 156 7.19 36.08 -14.26
C SER A 156 7.86 34.74 -14.57
N LYS A 157 8.36 34.54 -15.79
CA LYS A 157 9.08 33.31 -16.18
C LYS A 157 10.44 33.16 -15.47
N ILE A 158 11.12 34.28 -15.20
CA ILE A 158 12.43 34.27 -14.52
C ILE A 158 12.30 33.93 -13.01
N ILE A 159 11.12 34.18 -12.41
CA ILE A 159 10.88 33.88 -10.99
C ILE A 159 10.39 32.42 -10.78
N GLU A 160 9.75 31.80 -11.76
CA GLU A 160 9.38 30.37 -11.71
C GLU A 160 10.58 29.43 -11.99
N GLU A 161 11.61 29.88 -12.69
CA GLU A 161 12.80 29.07 -13.05
C GLU A 161 13.81 28.86 -11.90
N SER A 162 13.59 29.40 -10.70
CA SER A 162 14.53 29.21 -9.56
C SER A 162 14.09 28.15 -8.54
N LYS A 163 12.99 27.43 -8.79
CA LYS A 163 12.66 26.24 -8.00
C LYS A 163 13.38 25.05 -8.61
N SER A 164 14.52 24.69 -8.02
CA SER A 164 15.25 23.45 -8.30
C SER A 164 14.26 22.29 -8.45
N ASN A 165 14.21 21.62 -9.60
CA ASN A 165 13.35 20.45 -9.81
C ASN A 165 13.91 19.18 -9.14
N VAL A 166 14.89 19.34 -8.25
CA VAL A 166 15.48 18.27 -7.47
C VAL A 166 14.48 17.78 -6.42
N THR A 167 14.24 16.47 -6.41
CA THR A 167 13.43 15.81 -5.38
C THR A 167 14.36 15.25 -4.32
N GLN A 168 14.16 15.64 -3.06
CA GLN A 168 14.94 15.15 -1.92
C GLN A 168 14.05 14.28 -1.02
N ILE A 169 14.46 13.05 -0.74
CA ILE A 169 13.71 12.13 0.12
C ILE A 169 14.58 11.75 1.32
N TYR A 170 14.06 11.99 2.51
CA TYR A 170 14.66 11.62 3.80
C TYR A 170 13.84 10.49 4.40
N ILE A 171 14.47 9.36 4.71
CA ILE A 171 13.76 8.15 5.12
C ILE A 171 14.42 7.60 6.38
N LEU A 172 13.62 7.44 7.44
CA LEU A 172 14.06 6.83 8.70
C LEU A 172 12.93 6.01 9.31
N ARG A 173 13.26 5.11 10.23
CA ARG A 173 12.26 4.36 11.00
C ARG A 173 11.82 5.16 12.24
N HIS A 174 10.69 4.79 12.84
CA HIS A 174 10.34 5.29 14.17
C HIS A 174 11.45 5.05 15.22
N THR A 175 11.45 5.85 16.29
CA THR A 175 12.38 5.71 17.42
C THR A 175 11.87 4.72 18.48
N GLU A 176 12.60 4.58 19.59
CA GLU A 176 12.40 3.56 20.63
C GLU A 176 10.97 3.53 21.18
N LYS A 177 10.43 2.32 21.34
CA LYS A 177 9.08 2.07 21.87
C LYS A 177 9.11 2.04 23.40
N ALA A 178 8.02 2.44 24.04
CA ALA A 178 7.85 2.37 25.49
C ALA A 178 7.64 0.94 26.01
N ASP A 179 6.98 0.10 25.20
CA ASP A 179 6.62 -1.26 25.53
C ASP A 179 6.73 -2.12 24.26
N GLU A 180 7.58 -3.14 24.30
CA GLU A 180 7.79 -4.05 23.16
C GLU A 180 6.71 -5.15 23.10
N THR A 181 5.89 -5.29 24.15
CA THR A 181 4.81 -6.30 24.21
C THR A 181 3.47 -5.77 23.70
N SER A 182 3.30 -4.44 23.67
CA SER A 182 2.13 -3.80 23.07
C SER A 182 2.17 -3.88 21.54
N GLU A 183 1.01 -4.09 20.91
CA GLU A 183 0.87 -4.11 19.45
C GLU A 183 1.05 -2.71 18.82
N ASN A 184 0.63 -1.66 19.54
CA ASN A 184 0.72 -0.28 19.08
C ASN A 184 1.27 0.66 20.17
N PRO A 185 2.53 0.47 20.59
CA PRO A 185 3.13 1.24 21.65
C PRO A 185 3.41 2.68 21.20
N VAL A 186 3.39 3.57 22.18
CA VAL A 186 3.93 4.92 22.07
C VAL A 186 5.46 4.90 22.17
N LEU A 187 6.10 6.04 21.90
CA LEU A 187 7.53 6.21 22.11
C LEU A 187 7.90 6.17 23.61
N SER A 188 9.05 5.58 23.91
CA SER A 188 9.66 5.68 25.25
C SER A 188 10.24 7.08 25.49
N PRO A 189 10.62 7.44 26.72
CA PRO A 189 11.38 8.66 26.97
C PRO A 189 12.66 8.77 26.11
N ALA A 190 13.38 7.66 25.92
CA ALA A 190 14.54 7.60 25.02
C ALA A 190 14.14 7.85 23.56
N GLY A 191 13.02 7.25 23.12
CA GLY A 191 12.49 7.45 21.77
C GLY A 191 12.07 8.90 21.50
N ILE A 192 11.47 9.57 22.49
CA ILE A 192 11.14 10.99 22.41
C ILE A 192 12.41 11.84 22.32
N ALA A 193 13.44 11.54 23.13
CA ALA A 193 14.72 12.24 23.08
C ALA A 193 15.39 12.09 21.71
N ARG A 194 15.42 10.87 21.15
CA ARG A 194 15.97 10.61 19.82
C ARG A 194 15.19 11.29 18.71
N ALA A 195 13.85 11.31 18.77
CA ALA A 195 13.05 12.03 17.78
C ALA A 195 13.29 13.55 17.81
N LYS A 196 13.51 14.13 19.00
CA LYS A 196 13.96 15.53 19.14
C LYS A 196 15.38 15.74 18.60
N TYR A 197 16.26 14.76 18.74
CA TYR A 197 17.59 14.82 18.14
C TYR A 197 17.51 14.80 16.60
N TRP A 198 16.65 13.96 16.01
CA TRP A 198 16.37 13.98 14.57
C TRP A 198 15.84 15.33 14.09
N LYS A 199 14.95 15.97 14.86
CA LYS A 199 14.52 17.34 14.59
C LYS A 199 15.72 18.31 14.50
N LYS A 200 16.69 18.19 15.41
CA LYS A 200 17.91 19.02 15.39
C LYS A 200 18.80 18.72 14.19
N VAL A 201 18.98 17.44 13.85
CA VAL A 201 19.77 17.01 12.68
C VAL A 201 19.17 17.57 11.39
N LEU A 202 17.84 17.58 11.28
CA LEU A 202 17.09 18.01 10.09
C LEU A 202 16.59 19.47 10.21
N GLN A 203 17.12 20.27 11.13
CA GLN A 203 16.58 21.60 11.46
C GLN A 203 16.67 22.62 10.31
N HIS A 204 17.57 22.38 9.35
CA HIS A 204 17.75 23.22 8.16
C HIS A 204 17.02 22.68 6.93
N THR A 205 16.27 21.59 7.10
CA THR A 205 15.47 20.97 6.03
C THR A 205 14.02 21.42 6.17
N SER A 206 13.50 22.05 5.14
CA SER A 206 12.06 22.35 5.04
C SER A 206 11.40 21.23 4.25
N PHE A 207 10.49 20.49 4.89
CA PHE A 207 9.73 19.43 4.24
C PHE A 207 8.45 19.99 3.63
N ASP A 208 8.18 19.64 2.37
CA ASP A 208 6.91 19.90 1.69
C ASP A 208 5.86 18.85 2.07
N GLN A 209 6.28 17.59 2.26
CA GLN A 209 5.43 16.47 2.66
C GLN A 209 6.11 15.58 3.69
N VAL A 210 5.30 14.99 4.58
CA VAL A 210 5.75 14.03 5.59
C VAL A 210 4.84 12.82 5.50
N PHE A 211 5.40 11.62 5.34
CA PHE A 211 4.67 10.36 5.28
C PHE A 211 4.99 9.50 6.49
N THR A 212 3.97 8.84 7.02
CA THR A 212 4.09 7.96 8.18
C THR A 212 3.14 6.79 8.10
N THR A 213 3.39 5.71 8.83
CA THR A 213 2.41 4.64 8.99
C THR A 213 1.48 4.95 10.15
N GLU A 214 0.33 4.27 10.22
CA GLU A 214 -0.73 4.52 11.23
C GLU A 214 -0.33 4.23 12.69
N PHE A 215 0.83 3.64 12.91
CA PHE A 215 1.28 3.26 14.24
C PHE A 215 1.63 4.49 15.09
N LYS A 216 1.24 4.48 16.37
CA LYS A 216 1.42 5.60 17.32
C LYS A 216 2.88 6.07 17.39
N ARG A 217 3.82 5.13 17.50
CA ARG A 217 5.28 5.42 17.47
C ARG A 217 5.74 6.15 16.20
N ASN A 218 5.19 5.80 15.04
CA ASN A 218 5.52 6.41 13.75
C ASN A 218 4.95 7.82 13.67
N ILE A 219 3.67 7.98 14.02
CA ILE A 219 2.99 9.28 14.09
C ILE A 219 3.72 10.22 15.07
N GLN A 220 4.07 9.74 16.26
CA GLN A 220 4.79 10.54 17.26
C GLN A 220 6.18 10.95 16.78
N THR A 221 6.92 10.05 16.12
CA THR A 221 8.22 10.37 15.53
C THR A 221 8.08 11.45 14.46
N ALA A 222 7.15 11.27 13.52
CA ALA A 222 6.88 12.23 12.44
C ALA A 222 6.51 13.62 12.99
N ASN A 223 5.58 13.67 13.95
CA ASN A 223 5.14 14.92 14.57
C ASN A 223 6.27 15.64 15.31
N LEU A 224 7.15 14.91 16.01
CA LEU A 224 8.28 15.53 16.72
C LEU A 224 9.28 16.13 15.74
N ILE A 225 9.64 15.42 14.67
CA ILE A 225 10.58 15.90 13.65
C ILE A 225 9.99 17.10 12.90
N ALA A 226 8.73 17.00 12.47
CA ALA A 226 8.04 18.03 11.69
C ALA A 226 7.41 19.16 12.52
N SER A 227 7.62 19.20 13.84
CA SER A 227 6.91 20.13 14.75
C SER A 227 7.12 21.63 14.49
N ASN A 228 8.15 22.02 13.73
CA ASN A 228 8.37 23.41 13.31
C ASN A 228 7.80 23.71 11.91
N SER A 229 7.22 22.71 11.24
CA SER A 229 6.60 22.82 9.93
C SER A 229 5.07 22.87 10.08
N SER A 230 4.40 23.55 9.16
CA SER A 230 2.94 23.47 9.01
C SER A 230 2.46 22.18 8.35
N VAL A 231 3.38 21.33 7.89
CA VAL A 231 3.08 20.08 7.19
C VAL A 231 2.55 19.02 8.15
N LYS A 232 1.36 18.51 7.84
CA LYS A 232 0.75 17.40 8.57
C LYS A 232 1.24 16.08 7.99
N PRO A 233 1.59 15.08 8.83
CA PRO A 233 1.92 13.76 8.32
C PRO A 233 0.74 13.11 7.60
N GLU A 234 0.99 12.63 6.39
CA GLU A 234 0.08 11.82 5.58
C GLU A 234 0.36 10.33 5.80
N MET A 235 -0.71 9.53 5.77
CA MET A 235 -0.57 8.09 5.96
C MET A 235 -0.12 7.40 4.69
N TYR A 236 0.82 6.47 4.83
CA TYR A 236 1.14 5.50 3.79
C TYR A 236 1.15 4.09 4.38
N TYR A 237 0.90 3.13 3.50
CA TYR A 237 0.86 1.73 3.84
C TYR A 237 2.07 1.03 3.19
N PRO A 238 3.09 0.59 3.94
CA PRO A 238 4.32 0.05 3.34
C PRO A 238 4.07 -1.12 2.38
N MET A 239 3.12 -1.99 2.74
CA MET A 239 2.76 -3.19 1.99
C MET A 239 1.97 -2.87 0.71
N SER A 240 1.28 -1.73 0.63
CA SER A 240 0.57 -1.24 -0.57
C SER A 240 1.20 0.03 -1.20
N PHE A 241 2.37 0.47 -0.73
CA PHE A 241 3.09 1.63 -1.26
C PHE A 241 3.39 1.49 -2.76
N ASP A 242 2.82 2.35 -3.58
CA ASP A 242 3.02 2.43 -5.02
C ASP A 242 4.14 3.44 -5.32
N VAL A 243 5.30 2.92 -5.72
CA VAL A 243 6.48 3.74 -5.97
C VAL A 243 6.30 4.64 -7.18
N VAL A 244 5.63 4.18 -8.24
CA VAL A 244 5.51 4.96 -9.49
C VAL A 244 4.62 6.18 -9.24
N ASN A 245 3.43 5.95 -8.66
CA ASN A 245 2.52 7.04 -8.34
C ASN A 245 3.11 7.97 -7.27
N PHE A 246 3.76 7.42 -6.25
CA PHE A 246 4.43 8.21 -5.23
C PHE A 246 5.51 9.14 -5.83
N MET A 247 6.40 8.61 -6.67
CA MET A 247 7.49 9.38 -7.27
C MET A 247 6.98 10.49 -8.20
N ASN A 248 5.87 10.24 -8.91
CA ASN A 248 5.18 11.27 -9.68
C ASN A 248 4.57 12.36 -8.79
N GLN A 249 3.97 11.97 -7.65
CA GLN A 249 3.37 12.91 -6.69
C GLN A 249 4.42 13.83 -6.08
N ILE A 250 5.60 13.33 -5.73
CA ILE A 250 6.60 14.08 -4.95
C ILE A 250 7.64 14.83 -5.81
N LYS A 251 7.48 14.87 -7.12
CA LYS A 251 8.46 15.47 -8.02
C LYS A 251 8.74 16.95 -7.65
N GLY A 252 10.03 17.26 -7.46
CA GLY A 252 10.52 18.60 -7.09
C GLY A 252 10.28 18.97 -5.62
N GLN A 253 9.88 18.01 -4.77
CA GLN A 253 9.58 18.23 -3.36
C GLN A 253 10.66 17.66 -2.44
N THR A 254 10.74 18.22 -1.24
CA THR A 254 11.52 17.67 -0.13
C THR A 254 10.60 16.90 0.81
N VAL A 255 10.81 15.59 0.93
CA VAL A 255 9.89 14.66 1.60
C VAL A 255 10.57 13.94 2.76
N LEU A 256 9.85 13.76 3.87
CA LEU A 256 10.23 12.88 4.98
C LEU A 256 9.34 11.63 4.99
N ILE A 257 9.91 10.44 5.16
CA ILE A 257 9.15 9.19 5.31
C ILE A 257 9.56 8.48 6.60
N ILE A 258 8.58 8.12 7.42
CA ILE A 258 8.74 7.40 8.69
C ILE A 258 8.13 6.00 8.63
N GLY A 259 9.00 4.97 8.66
CA GLY A 259 8.60 3.57 8.51
C GLY A 259 9.08 2.64 9.62
N HIS A 260 9.36 1.39 9.27
CA HIS A 260 9.81 0.34 10.18
C HIS A 260 11.11 -0.31 9.70
N SER A 261 11.85 -0.94 10.61
CA SER A 261 13.12 -1.60 10.28
C SER A 261 12.97 -2.67 9.19
N ASN A 262 11.87 -3.42 9.18
CA ASN A 262 11.65 -4.49 8.22
C ASN A 262 11.20 -4.00 6.83
N THR A 263 10.69 -2.76 6.71
CA THR A 263 10.12 -2.25 5.44
C THR A 263 10.94 -1.14 4.81
N ILE A 264 11.72 -0.38 5.59
CA ILE A 264 12.49 0.77 5.09
C ILE A 264 13.53 0.35 4.03
N PRO A 265 14.40 -0.66 4.25
CA PRO A 265 15.43 -0.99 3.26
C PRO A 265 14.85 -1.42 1.91
N ASP A 266 13.79 -2.24 1.93
CA ASP A 266 13.06 -2.64 0.72
C ASP A 266 12.43 -1.44 0.02
N MET A 267 11.78 -0.54 0.77
CA MET A 267 11.20 0.68 0.21
C MET A 267 12.26 1.57 -0.46
N VAL A 268 13.42 1.76 0.16
CA VAL A 268 14.53 2.53 -0.42
C VAL A 268 15.02 1.86 -1.70
N ASN A 269 15.25 0.55 -1.70
CA ASN A 269 15.65 -0.23 -2.88
C ASN A 269 14.67 -0.08 -4.04
N ARG A 270 13.37 -0.13 -3.75
CA ARG A 270 12.32 0.07 -4.76
C ARG A 270 12.26 1.49 -5.29
N LEU A 271 12.47 2.50 -4.44
CA LEU A 271 12.51 3.92 -4.85
C LEU A 271 13.71 4.22 -5.77
N ILE A 272 14.85 3.56 -5.56
CA ILE A 272 16.06 3.74 -6.38
C ILE A 272 16.18 2.73 -7.52
N ASN A 273 15.28 1.75 -7.58
CA ASN A 273 15.30 0.64 -8.53
C ASN A 273 16.63 -0.19 -8.51
N GLU A 274 17.17 -0.45 -7.31
CA GLU A 274 18.39 -1.23 -7.10
C GLU A 274 18.28 -2.13 -5.87
N THR A 275 19.02 -3.23 -5.83
CA THR A 275 19.19 -4.07 -4.63
C THR A 275 20.44 -3.65 -3.86
N LYS A 276 20.40 -2.46 -3.23
CA LYS A 276 21.59 -1.84 -2.61
C LYS A 276 21.65 -2.01 -1.09
N TYR A 277 20.52 -1.88 -0.40
CA TYR A 277 20.46 -1.85 1.06
C TYR A 277 19.88 -3.15 1.62
N PRO A 278 20.64 -3.91 2.44
CA PRO A 278 20.13 -5.14 3.06
C PRO A 278 19.14 -4.83 4.20
N PRO A 279 18.41 -5.84 4.70
CA PRO A 279 17.57 -5.70 5.89
C PRO A 279 18.34 -5.09 7.08
N MET A 280 17.70 -4.16 7.79
CA MET A 280 18.29 -3.50 8.95
C MET A 280 17.87 -4.16 10.27
N SER A 281 18.76 -4.16 11.26
CA SER A 281 18.45 -4.66 12.61
C SER A 281 17.33 -3.86 13.27
N HIS A 282 16.46 -4.55 14.01
CA HIS A 282 15.39 -3.95 14.80
C HIS A 282 15.91 -3.06 15.95
N GLN A 283 17.19 -3.18 16.31
CA GLN A 283 17.83 -2.34 17.33
C GLN A 283 18.42 -1.04 16.76
N ASN A 284 18.55 -0.92 15.44
CA ASN A 284 19.21 0.23 14.84
C ASN A 284 18.22 1.38 14.63
N TYR A 285 18.33 2.45 15.43
CA TYR A 285 17.50 3.67 15.36
C TYR A 285 18.25 4.90 14.81
N ASN A 286 19.48 4.72 14.34
CA ASN A 286 20.45 5.78 14.02
C ASN A 286 20.68 5.97 12.51
N ILE A 287 19.92 5.27 11.67
CA ILE A 287 20.08 5.34 10.22
C ILE A 287 19.14 6.38 9.63
N LEU A 288 19.72 7.25 8.79
CA LEU A 288 19.02 8.09 7.84
C LEU A 288 19.39 7.66 6.42
N TYR A 289 18.39 7.30 5.63
CA TYR A 289 18.56 7.18 4.18
C TYR A 289 18.23 8.51 3.52
N THR A 290 19.00 8.88 2.52
CA THR A 290 18.68 10.02 1.64
C THR A 290 18.65 9.56 0.20
N ILE A 291 17.69 10.08 -0.56
CA ILE A 291 17.58 9.90 -2.01
C ILE A 291 17.50 11.30 -2.63
N THR A 292 18.31 11.52 -3.67
CA THR A 292 18.30 12.74 -4.47
C THR A 292 18.00 12.36 -5.91
N ILE A 293 16.96 12.96 -6.48
CA ILE A 293 16.57 12.79 -7.88
C ILE A 293 16.74 14.14 -8.55
N ASN A 294 17.70 14.25 -9.47
CA ASN A 294 17.93 15.51 -10.17
C ASN A 294 16.90 15.73 -11.30
N GLU A 295 17.00 16.88 -11.97
CA GLU A 295 16.05 17.28 -13.01
C GLU A 295 16.02 16.31 -14.21
N ASN A 296 17.12 15.59 -14.45
CA ASN A 296 17.26 14.61 -15.53
C ASN A 296 16.73 13.22 -15.13
N GLY A 297 16.25 13.06 -13.89
CA GLY A 297 15.79 11.78 -13.35
C GLY A 297 16.91 10.88 -12.83
N GLU A 298 18.16 11.34 -12.81
CA GLU A 298 19.25 10.57 -12.21
C GLU A 298 19.03 10.50 -10.70
N THR A 299 19.06 9.27 -10.20
CA THR A 299 18.79 8.97 -8.80
C THR A 299 20.09 8.61 -8.10
N SER A 300 20.36 9.26 -6.97
CA SER A 300 21.48 8.92 -6.08
C SER A 300 20.97 8.69 -4.67
N SER A 301 21.61 7.78 -3.94
CA SER A 301 21.20 7.41 -2.58
C SER A 301 22.37 7.22 -1.63
N SER A 302 22.16 7.61 -0.37
CA SER A 302 23.13 7.43 0.70
C SER A 302 22.47 6.89 1.97
N MET A 303 23.26 6.23 2.81
CA MET A 303 22.84 5.73 4.13
C MET A 303 23.83 6.28 5.15
N LEU A 304 23.33 7.12 6.05
CA LEU A 304 24.12 7.80 7.07
C LEU A 304 23.82 7.18 8.44
N HIS A 305 24.86 6.92 9.21
CA HIS A 305 24.75 6.53 10.62
C HIS A 305 25.00 7.77 11.48
N ILE A 306 23.98 8.20 12.23
CA ILE A 306 24.03 9.42 13.02
C ILE A 306 23.80 9.05 14.48
N GLU A 307 24.89 9.01 15.24
CA GLU A 307 24.84 8.76 16.67
C GLU A 307 24.23 9.95 17.41
N MET A 308 23.38 9.62 18.39
CA MET A 308 22.92 10.59 19.36
C MET A 308 23.98 10.70 20.46
N PRO A 309 24.50 11.91 20.76
CA PRO A 309 25.45 12.09 21.85
C PRO A 309 24.87 11.54 23.15
N GLU A 310 25.70 10.88 23.96
CA GLU A 310 25.29 10.52 25.31
C GLU A 310 24.94 11.78 26.09
N THR A 311 23.78 11.77 26.76
CA THR A 311 23.40 12.84 27.67
C THR A 311 24.23 12.71 28.93
N THR A 312 25.26 13.54 29.05
CA THR A 312 26.02 13.79 30.29
C THR A 312 25.16 14.47 31.34
#